data_AF-A0A7X5JE05-F1
#
_entry.id   AF-A0A7X5JE05-F1
#
_cell.length_a   1.000
_cell.length_b   1.000
_cell.length_c   1.000
_cell.angle_alpha   90.00
_cell.angle_beta   90.00
_cell.angle_gamma   90.00
#
_symmetry.space_group_name_H-M   'P 1'
#
loop_
_entity.id
_entity.type
_entity.pdbx_description
1 polymer ?
#
loop_
_entity_poly.entity_id
_entity_poly.type
_entity_poly.pdbx_seq_one_letter_code
_entity_poly.pdbx_strand_id
1 'polypeptide(L)'
;MKTKSFIKIKNKNYSYILEKKTKNRIRLISKDANIDQVFLNEDIPNLIIDLPNLIIAEQKYLDKQNEIIRFRISPKDKMRIEKKAISKGYDSVSQYLRDLALN
;
A
#
# COMPACT_ATOMS: atom_id res chain seq x y z
N MET A 1 -0.71 -8.51 -26.93
CA MET A 1 -1.45 -9.63 -26.30
C MET A 1 -1.46 -9.40 -24.80
N LYS A 2 -2.64 -9.47 -24.17
CA LYS A 2 -2.82 -9.29 -22.73
C LYS A 2 -3.34 -10.60 -22.15
N THR A 3 -2.64 -11.16 -21.18
CA THR A 3 -3.04 -12.38 -20.47
C THR A 3 -3.38 -12.01 -19.04
N LYS A 4 -4.61 -12.29 -18.63
CA LYS A 4 -5.05 -12.13 -17.24
C LYS A 4 -5.01 -13.50 -16.57
N SER A 5 -4.38 -13.55 -15.41
CA SER A 5 -4.19 -14.76 -14.63
C SER A 5 -4.40 -14.44 -13.14
N PHE A 6 -4.45 -15.50 -12.32
CA PHE A 6 -4.70 -15.38 -10.90
C PHE A 6 -3.73 -16.24 -10.11
N ILE A 7 -3.36 -15.76 -8.93
CA ILE A 7 -2.63 -16.52 -7.91
C ILE A 7 -3.55 -16.66 -6.69
N LYS A 8 -3.57 -17.84 -6.09
CA LYS A 8 -4.34 -18.10 -4.88
C LYS A 8 -3.45 -17.99 -3.65
N ILE A 9 -3.80 -17.11 -2.72
CA ILE A 9 -3.10 -16.91 -1.44
C ILE A 9 -4.15 -16.95 -0.33
N LYS A 10 -3.98 -17.84 0.66
CA LYS A 10 -4.91 -17.98 1.81
C LYS A 10 -6.40 -17.96 1.41
N ASN A 11 -6.77 -18.78 0.42
CA ASN A 11 -8.12 -18.89 -0.14
C ASN A 11 -8.69 -17.65 -0.85
N LYS A 12 -7.91 -16.60 -1.05
CA LYS A 12 -8.28 -15.45 -1.89
C LYS A 12 -7.52 -15.50 -3.21
N ASN A 13 -8.21 -15.15 -4.30
CA ASN A 13 -7.61 -15.04 -5.63
C ASN A 13 -7.17 -13.60 -5.88
N TYR A 14 -5.93 -13.46 -6.34
CA TYR A 14 -5.28 -12.19 -6.64
C TYR A 14 -4.98 -12.14 -8.13
N SER A 15 -5.45 -11.10 -8.81
CA SER A 15 -5.33 -11.02 -10.27
C SER A 15 -4.05 -10.30 -10.66
N TYR A 16 -3.41 -10.79 -11.72
CA TYR A 16 -2.33 -10.09 -12.39
C TYR A 16 -2.50 -10.15 -13.91
N ILE A 17 -1.90 -9.19 -14.60
CA ILE A 17 -1.96 -9.05 -16.05
C ILE A 17 -0.56 -9.01 -16.61
N LEU A 18 -0.29 -9.85 -17.60
CA LEU A 18 0.90 -9.80 -18.42
C LEU A 18 0.54 -9.18 -19.77
N GLU A 19 1.14 -8.04 -20.09
CA GLU A 19 0.96 -7.36 -21.38
C GLU A 19 2.28 -7.39 -22.15
N LYS A 20 2.30 -8.09 -23.29
CA LYS A 20 3.45 -8.07 -24.19
C LYS A 20 3.63 -6.68 -24.79
N LYS A 21 4.78 -6.04 -24.54
CA LYS A 21 5.13 -4.72 -25.10
C LYS A 21 6.04 -4.85 -26.31
N THR A 22 7.13 -5.61 -26.17
CA THR A 22 8.10 -5.85 -27.26
C THR A 22 8.45 -7.34 -27.35
N LYS A 23 9.39 -7.72 -28.21
CA LYS A 23 9.85 -9.11 -28.32
C LYS A 23 10.49 -9.61 -27.03
N ASN A 24 11.18 -8.74 -26.28
CA ASN A 24 11.94 -9.11 -25.07
C ASN A 24 11.43 -8.44 -23.77
N ARG A 25 10.28 -7.76 -23.81
CA ARG A 25 9.73 -7.07 -22.63
C ARG A 25 8.24 -7.35 -22.43
N ILE A 26 7.87 -7.63 -21.19
CA ILE A 26 6.50 -7.84 -20.73
C ILE A 26 6.23 -6.84 -19.60
N ARG A 27 5.07 -6.19 -19.66
CA ARG A 27 4.55 -5.40 -18.55
C ARG A 27 3.76 -6.31 -17.62
N LEU A 28 4.11 -6.31 -16.35
CA LEU A 28 3.32 -6.95 -15.29
C LEU A 28 2.52 -5.88 -14.55
N ILE A 29 1.23 -6.15 -14.38
CA ILE A 29 0.33 -5.34 -13.58
C ILE A 29 -0.29 -6.23 -12.49
N SER A 30 -0.01 -5.92 -11.23
CA SER A 30 -0.63 -6.49 -10.05
C SER A 30 -0.93 -5.39 -9.05
N LYS A 31 -2.22 -5.07 -8.87
CA LYS A 31 -2.64 -4.04 -7.92
C LYS A 31 -2.31 -4.43 -6.48
N ASP A 32 -2.48 -5.71 -6.16
CA ASP A 32 -2.32 -6.22 -4.81
C ASP A 32 -0.85 -6.31 -4.36
N ALA A 33 0.09 -6.33 -5.30
CA ALA A 33 1.53 -6.22 -5.04
C ALA A 33 2.08 -4.80 -5.26
N ASN A 34 1.22 -3.84 -5.62
CA ASN A 34 1.62 -2.49 -6.05
C ASN A 34 2.66 -2.49 -7.21
N ILE A 35 2.47 -3.38 -8.19
CA ILE A 35 3.35 -3.52 -9.36
C ILE A 35 2.60 -3.06 -10.60
N ASP A 36 3.15 -2.06 -11.29
CA ASP A 36 2.78 -1.71 -12.65
C ASP A 36 4.05 -1.31 -13.41
N GLN A 37 4.80 -2.31 -13.89
CA GLN A 37 6.15 -2.11 -14.41
C GLN A 37 6.47 -3.04 -15.59
N VAL A 38 7.51 -2.67 -16.35
CA VAL A 38 7.99 -3.42 -17.53
C VAL A 38 9.27 -4.16 -17.17
N PHE A 39 9.28 -5.48 -17.40
CA PHE A 39 10.40 -6.37 -17.11
C PHE A 39 10.90 -7.03 -18.38
N LEU A 40 12.11 -7.61 -18.32
CA LEU A 40 12.62 -8.49 -19.36
C LEU A 40 11.88 -9.83 -19.30
N ASN A 41 11.74 -10.49 -20.45
CA ASN A 41 11.02 -11.76 -20.52
C ASN A 41 11.64 -12.85 -19.61
N GLU A 42 12.96 -12.83 -19.46
CA GLU A 42 13.72 -13.79 -18.64
C GLU A 42 13.43 -13.65 -17.14
N ASP A 43 13.05 -12.47 -16.68
CA ASP A 43 12.77 -12.19 -15.27
C ASP A 43 11.34 -12.58 -14.87
N ILE A 44 10.41 -12.62 -15.82
CA ILE A 44 8.98 -12.86 -15.57
C ILE A 44 8.72 -14.17 -14.81
N PRO A 45 9.34 -15.33 -15.14
CA PRO A 45 9.10 -16.56 -14.40
C PRO A 45 9.43 -16.44 -12.91
N ASN A 46 10.62 -15.90 -12.58
CA ASN A 46 11.04 -15.69 -11.19
C ASN A 46 10.09 -14.72 -10.48
N LEU A 47 9.71 -13.65 -11.17
CA LEU A 47 8.83 -12.64 -10.59
C LEU A 47 7.40 -13.15 -10.36
N ILE A 48 6.89 -14.07 -11.17
CA ILE A 48 5.61 -14.76 -10.94
C ILE A 48 5.71 -15.73 -9.75
N ILE A 49 6.84 -16.43 -9.60
CA ILE A 49 7.09 -17.32 -8.46
C ILE A 49 7.11 -16.53 -7.15
N ASP A 50 7.71 -15.33 -7.16
CA ASP A 50 7.81 -14.47 -5.98
C ASP A 50 6.58 -13.59 -5.74
N LEU A 51 5.68 -13.46 -6.72
CA LEU A 51 4.48 -12.61 -6.62
C LEU A 51 3.62 -12.87 -5.37
N PRO A 52 3.42 -14.11 -4.88
CA PRO A 52 2.71 -14.34 -3.62
C PRO A 52 3.37 -13.65 -2.42
N ASN A 53 4.70 -13.69 -2.34
CA ASN A 53 5.46 -13.08 -1.26
C ASN A 53 5.39 -11.55 -1.34
N LEU A 54 5.45 -10.99 -2.54
CA LEU A 54 5.30 -9.54 -2.78
C LEU A 54 3.93 -9.04 -2.36
N ILE A 55 2.86 -9.77 -2.69
CA ILE A 55 1.48 -9.44 -2.24
C ILE A 55 1.40 -9.46 -0.71
N ILE A 56 1.94 -10.48 -0.05
CA ILE A 56 1.91 -10.57 1.42
C ILE A 56 2.72 -9.43 2.06
N ALA A 57 3.86 -9.05 1.48
CA ALA A 57 4.67 -7.95 1.97
C ALA A 57 3.94 -6.61 1.86
N GLU A 58 3.30 -6.34 0.73
CA GLU A 58 2.52 -5.12 0.52
C GLU A 58 1.32 -5.05 1.49
N GLN A 59 0.61 -6.17 1.67
CA GLN A 59 -0.47 -6.23 2.66
C GLN A 59 0.02 -5.90 4.07
N LYS A 60 1.13 -6.50 4.52
CA LYS A 60 1.71 -6.20 5.84
C LYS A 60 2.15 -4.73 5.97
N TYR A 61 2.65 -4.15 4.89
CA TYR A 61 3.03 -2.74 4.87
C TYR A 61 1.80 -1.84 5.05
N LEU A 62 0.71 -2.11 4.30
CA LEU A 62 -0.55 -1.38 4.43
C LEU A 62 -1.19 -1.57 5.82
N ASP A 63 -1.12 -2.78 6.38
CA ASP A 63 -1.62 -3.06 7.74
C ASP A 63 -0.87 -2.24 8.79
N LYS A 64 0.46 -2.10 8.67
CA LYS A 64 1.26 -1.25 9.55
C LYS A 64 0.92 0.23 9.42
N GLN A 65 0.68 0.72 8.19
CA GLN A 65 0.26 2.12 7.99
C GLN A 65 -1.12 2.40 8.57
N ASN A 66 -1.98 1.39 8.64
CA ASN A 66 -3.34 1.51 9.17
C ASN A 66 -3.44 1.24 10.67
N GLU A 67 -2.32 1.20 11.40
CA GLU A 67 -2.35 1.02 12.85
C GLU A 67 -3.00 2.24 13.53
N ILE A 68 -4.22 2.06 14.02
CA ILE A 68 -4.99 3.11 14.69
C ILE A 68 -4.59 3.16 16.16
N ILE A 69 -3.88 4.21 16.54
CA ILE A 69 -3.62 4.51 17.95
C ILE A 69 -4.82 5.28 18.53
N ARG A 70 -5.45 4.71 19.56
CA ARG A 70 -6.60 5.33 20.25
C ARG A 70 -6.14 5.90 21.58
N PHE A 71 -6.28 7.22 21.73
CA PHE A 71 -6.04 7.90 23.00
C PHE A 71 -7.35 8.14 23.74
N ARG A 72 -7.38 7.85 25.04
CA ARG A 72 -8.45 8.29 25.93
C ARG A 72 -8.03 9.60 26.58
N ILE A 73 -8.75 10.67 26.29
CA ILE A 73 -8.48 12.01 26.82
C ILE A 73 -9.76 12.64 27.35
N SER A 74 -9.60 13.61 28.25
CA SER A 74 -10.73 14.38 28.76
C SER A 74 -11.31 15.29 27.66
N PRO A 75 -12.60 15.67 27.73
CA PRO A 75 -13.17 16.64 26.79
C PRO A 75 -12.44 17.99 26.79
N LYS A 76 -11.95 18.43 27.96
CA LYS A 76 -11.18 19.67 28.11
C LYS A 76 -9.86 19.60 27.35
N ASP A 77 -9.15 18.48 27.46
CA ASP A 77 -7.88 18.29 26.74
C ASP A 77 -8.10 18.17 25.23
N LYS A 78 -9.17 17.49 24.81
CA LYS A 78 -9.55 17.41 23.40
C LYS A 78 -9.73 18.80 22.78
N MET A 79 -10.51 19.66 23.41
CA MET A 79 -10.72 21.03 22.94
C MET A 79 -9.42 21.84 22.87
N ARG A 80 -8.51 21.64 23.84
CA ARG A 80 -7.21 22.31 23.86
C ARG A 80 -6.33 21.87 22.69
N ILE A 81 -6.33 20.58 22.36
CA ILE A 81 -5.58 20.02 21.23
C ILE A 81 -6.15 20.52 19.90
N GLU A 82 -7.48 20.52 19.74
CA GLU A 82 -8.16 21.03 18.54
C GLU A 82 -7.82 22.49 18.27
N LYS A 83 -7.90 23.35 19.30
CA LYS A 83 -7.52 24.77 19.17
C LYS A 83 -6.06 24.95 18.75
N LYS A 84 -5.14 24.14 19.31
CA LYS A 84 -3.73 24.17 18.94
C LYS A 84 -3.51 23.76 17.48
N ALA A 85 -4.16 22.70 17.02
CA ALA A 85 -4.09 22.23 15.64
C ALA A 85 -4.52 23.33 14.66
N ILE A 86 -5.68 23.94 14.90
CA ILE A 86 -6.23 25.03 14.07
C ILE A 86 -5.29 26.25 14.08
N SER A 87 -4.80 26.66 15.27
CA SER A 87 -3.90 27.82 15.38
C SER A 87 -2.59 27.66 14.61
N LYS A 88 -2.19 26.41 14.33
CA LYS A 88 -0.99 26.07 13.56
C LYS A 88 -1.29 25.79 12.08
N GLY A 89 -2.53 25.98 11.63
CA GLY A 89 -2.94 25.82 10.23
C GLY A 89 -3.21 24.38 9.79
N TYR A 90 -3.46 23.46 10.72
CA TYR A 90 -3.77 22.07 10.37
C TYR A 90 -5.26 21.85 10.10
N ASP A 91 -5.57 21.11 9.04
CA ASP A 91 -6.94 20.74 8.65
C ASP A 91 -7.55 19.67 9.57
N SER A 92 -6.71 18.91 10.28
CA SER A 92 -7.17 17.89 11.22
C SER A 92 -6.24 17.71 12.42
N VAL A 93 -6.82 17.31 13.55
CA VAL A 93 -6.07 16.92 14.75
C VAL A 93 -5.14 15.74 14.46
N SER A 94 -5.57 14.78 13.63
CA SER A 94 -4.75 13.62 13.27
C SER A 94 -3.48 14.02 12.50
N GLN A 95 -3.58 15.00 11.60
CA GLN A 95 -2.40 15.53 10.90
C GLN A 95 -1.48 16.26 11.87
N TYR A 96 -2.03 17.13 12.72
CA TYR A 96 -1.26 17.84 13.73
C TYR A 96 -0.48 16.91 14.68
N LEU A 97 -1.13 15.84 15.17
CA LEU A 97 -0.51 14.88 16.07
C LEU A 97 0.55 14.00 15.38
N ARG A 98 0.35 13.66 14.10
CA ARG A 98 1.34 12.90 13.31
C ARG A 98 2.62 13.72 13.11
N ASP A 99 2.48 14.97 12.68
CA ASP A 99 3.62 15.85 12.48
C ASP A 99 4.37 16.10 13.79
N LEU A 100 3.66 16.20 14.91
CA LEU A 100 4.29 16.38 16.22
C LEU A 100 5.05 15.14 16.71
N ALA A 101 4.64 13.94 16.30
CA ALA A 101 5.30 12.69 16.69
C ALA A 101 6.49 12.29 15.80
N LEU A 102 6.55 12.83 14.57
CA LEU A 102 7.58 12.52 13.57
C LEU A 102 8.67 13.59 13.47
N ASN A 103 8.52 14.72 14.17
CA ASN A 103 9.53 15.77 14.33
C ASN A 103 10.19 15.67 15.71
#